data_AF-A0A8C5KB91-F1
#
_entry.id   AF-A0A8C5KB91-F1
#
_cell.length_a   1.000
_cell.length_b   1.000
_cell.length_c   1.000
_cell.angle_alpha   90.00
_cell.angle_beta   90.00
_cell.angle_gamma   90.00
#
_symmetry.space_group_name_H-M   'P 1'
#
loop_
_entity.id
_entity.type
_entity.pdbx_description
1 polymer ?
#
loop_
_entity_poly.entity_id
_entity_poly.type
_entity_poly.pdbx_seq_one_letter_code
_entity_poly.pdbx_strand_id
1 'polypeptide(L)'
;CYQAGTTKLHGILERLDSGEVVVGDGSFLITLEKRGFVKAGLWTPEAVMEHPSAVRQLHMEFLRAGANVLQTFTFSATEDNMESKWEGVNAAACDLAKEVAEEGGALVAGSICQTSMYKYHKDEARIKNLFRLQLEVFIRKNVDFLIAEYFEFVEEAVWAVEVLKEVGKPVAVTMCIGPEGDMHDVTPGECAVKLVKAGADIVGVNCRFGPQTSLQTMKQMKEGLAAVGLDAHLMVQSLGFHTPDCGKGGFVDLPEYPFGLEPRVATRWDIQKYAREAYNLGVRYIGGCCGFEPYHIRAIAEELAPERGFLPPASEKHGIWGSGLDMHTKPWIRARARREYWENLLPASGRPFCPALSKPDA
;
A
#
# COMPACT_ATOMS: atom_id res chain seq x y z
N CYS A 1 -23.71 2.14 -21.19
CA CYS A 1 -23.69 3.58 -20.88
C CYS A 1 -24.15 3.76 -19.43
N TYR A 2 -23.22 3.78 -18.48
CA TYR A 2 -23.52 4.20 -17.11
C TYR A 2 -23.78 5.71 -17.17
N GLN A 3 -24.95 6.14 -16.68
CA GLN A 3 -25.20 7.57 -16.46
C GLN A 3 -24.27 8.01 -15.33
N ALA A 4 -23.22 8.75 -15.68
CA ALA A 4 -22.40 9.48 -14.72
C ALA A 4 -23.26 10.61 -14.15
N GLY A 5 -24.01 10.31 -13.09
CA GLY A 5 -24.47 11.35 -12.19
C GLY A 5 -23.23 12.07 -11.67
N THR A 6 -23.18 13.39 -11.82
CA THR A 6 -22.13 14.27 -11.29
C THR A 6 -22.25 14.32 -9.76
N THR A 7 -22.01 13.21 -9.08
CA THR A 7 -21.66 13.22 -7.66
C THR A 7 -20.25 13.78 -7.55
N LYS A 8 -20.13 14.96 -6.94
CA LYS A 8 -18.84 15.57 -6.63
C LYS A 8 -17.97 14.53 -5.90
N LEU A 9 -16.78 14.27 -6.41
CA LEU A 9 -15.86 13.36 -5.76
C LEU A 9 -15.47 13.95 -4.40
N HIS A 10 -15.74 13.21 -3.32
CA HIS A 10 -15.30 13.62 -1.98
C HIS A 10 -13.78 13.43 -1.86
N GLY A 11 -13.12 14.41 -1.25
CA GLY A 11 -11.69 14.37 -0.93
C GLY A 11 -11.38 13.30 0.13
N ILE A 12 -10.09 13.03 0.35
CA ILE A 12 -9.67 11.92 1.22
C ILE A 12 -10.19 12.07 2.66
N LEU A 13 -10.08 13.25 3.26
CA LEU A 13 -10.56 13.49 4.62
C LEU A 13 -12.09 13.48 4.69
N GLU A 14 -12.78 14.06 3.70
CA GLU A 14 -14.24 14.03 3.64
C GLU A 14 -14.80 12.59 3.65
N ARG A 15 -14.12 11.66 2.96
CA ARG A 15 -14.47 10.24 2.97
C ARG A 15 -14.19 9.59 4.33
N LEU A 16 -13.01 9.83 4.90
CA LEU A 16 -12.63 9.21 6.17
C LEU A 16 -13.46 9.74 7.34
N ASP A 17 -13.71 11.05 7.38
CA ASP A 17 -14.53 11.72 8.41
C ASP A 17 -16.00 11.28 8.37
N SER A 18 -16.52 10.91 7.19
CA SER A 18 -17.87 10.34 7.05
C SER A 18 -17.95 8.87 7.46
N GLY A 19 -16.81 8.25 7.80
CA GLY A 19 -16.71 6.84 8.18
C GLY A 19 -16.60 5.88 7.00
N GLU A 20 -16.41 6.37 5.76
CA GLU A 20 -16.17 5.51 4.59
C GLU A 20 -14.89 4.69 4.76
N VAL A 21 -14.86 3.51 4.15
CA VAL A 21 -13.64 2.73 3.98
C VAL A 21 -13.01 3.06 2.63
N VAL A 22 -11.82 3.63 2.69
CA VAL A 22 -10.97 3.92 1.54
C VAL A 22 -10.10 2.68 1.28
N VAL A 23 -10.23 2.13 0.07
CA VAL A 23 -9.39 1.01 -0.39
C VAL A 23 -8.19 1.56 -1.15
N GLY A 24 -6.98 1.27 -0.68
CA GLY A 24 -5.76 1.60 -1.40
C GLY A 24 -5.56 0.72 -2.64
N ASP A 25 -4.64 1.11 -3.52
CA ASP A 25 -4.14 0.22 -4.57
C ASP A 25 -3.10 -0.77 -4.01
N GLY A 26 -2.35 -1.41 -4.92
CA GLY A 26 -1.42 -2.48 -4.60
C GLY A 26 -0.01 -2.25 -5.13
N SER A 27 0.68 -3.35 -5.39
CA SER A 27 2.08 -3.34 -5.79
C SER A 27 2.27 -2.86 -7.23
N PHE A 28 2.93 -1.72 -7.43
CA PHE A 28 3.41 -1.32 -8.77
C PHE A 28 4.73 -2.01 -9.13
N LEU A 29 5.76 -1.83 -8.31
CA LEU A 29 7.13 -2.27 -8.62
C LEU A 29 7.25 -3.77 -8.85
N ILE A 30 6.80 -4.60 -7.90
CA ILE A 30 6.92 -6.07 -8.02
C ILE A 30 6.01 -6.62 -9.13
N THR A 31 4.85 -6.00 -9.37
CA THR A 31 3.92 -6.48 -10.39
C THR A 31 4.40 -6.10 -11.79
N LEU A 32 4.97 -4.91 -11.97
CA LEU A 32 5.59 -4.52 -13.24
C LEU A 32 6.92 -5.23 -13.49
N GLU A 33 7.67 -5.61 -12.45
CA GLU A 33 8.87 -6.46 -12.61
C GLU A 33 8.49 -7.84 -13.14
N LYS A 34 7.48 -8.49 -12.56
CA LYS A 34 6.94 -9.76 -13.06
C LYS A 34 6.36 -9.65 -14.47
N ARG A 35 5.89 -8.47 -14.88
CA ARG A 35 5.40 -8.19 -16.23
C ARG A 35 6.51 -7.79 -17.21
N GLY A 36 7.75 -7.63 -16.75
CA GLY A 36 8.92 -7.30 -17.58
C GLY A 36 9.13 -5.82 -17.89
N PHE A 37 8.55 -4.91 -17.09
CA PHE A 37 8.64 -3.46 -17.29
C PHE A 37 9.46 -2.74 -16.22
N VAL A 38 9.73 -3.37 -15.08
CA VAL A 38 10.60 -2.83 -14.02
C VAL A 38 11.74 -3.80 -13.78
N LYS A 39 12.93 -3.27 -13.54
CA LYS A 39 14.10 -4.08 -13.20
C LYS A 39 14.29 -4.16 -11.69
N ALA A 40 14.36 -5.39 -11.16
CA ALA A 40 14.77 -5.61 -9.78
C ALA A 40 16.20 -5.07 -9.53
N GLY A 41 16.37 -4.32 -8.44
CA GLY A 41 17.62 -3.62 -8.12
C GLY A 41 17.34 -2.24 -7.54
N LEU A 42 17.48 -1.19 -8.35
CA LEU A 42 17.12 0.17 -7.96
C LEU A 42 15.60 0.41 -7.96
N TRP A 43 14.82 -0.47 -8.59
CA TRP A 43 13.36 -0.41 -8.60
C TRP A 43 12.83 0.95 -9.09
N THR A 44 13.38 1.47 -10.19
CA THR A 44 13.03 2.77 -10.74
C THR A 44 11.80 2.71 -11.67
N PRO A 45 11.02 3.80 -11.78
CA PRO A 45 9.77 3.82 -12.56
C PRO A 45 9.92 4.38 -13.98
N GLU A 46 11.05 4.19 -14.67
CA GLU A 46 11.24 4.63 -16.07
C GLU A 46 10.16 4.09 -17.04
N ALA A 47 9.50 2.98 -16.66
CA ALA A 47 8.36 2.41 -17.37
C ALA A 47 7.21 3.40 -17.61
N VAL A 48 7.06 4.45 -16.80
CA VAL A 48 6.05 5.49 -17.05
C VAL A 48 6.28 6.23 -18.38
N MET A 49 7.54 6.35 -18.79
CA MET A 49 7.94 6.98 -20.05
C MET A 49 8.13 5.96 -21.17
N GLU A 50 8.78 4.83 -20.86
CA GLU A 50 9.15 3.81 -21.85
C GLU A 50 7.95 2.93 -22.25
N HIS A 51 7.06 2.66 -21.29
CA HIS A 51 5.95 1.72 -21.42
C HIS A 51 4.67 2.22 -20.73
N PRO A 52 4.17 3.45 -21.03
CA PRO A 52 3.05 4.08 -20.32
C PRO A 52 1.77 3.24 -20.35
N SER A 53 1.53 2.48 -21.42
CA SER A 53 0.37 1.58 -21.52
C SER A 53 0.38 0.48 -20.47
N ALA A 54 1.55 -0.06 -20.11
CA ALA A 54 1.67 -1.08 -19.08
C ALA A 54 1.35 -0.52 -17.69
N VAL A 55 1.84 0.68 -17.38
CA VAL A 55 1.57 1.37 -16.12
C VAL A 55 0.10 1.77 -16.02
N ARG A 56 -0.46 2.38 -17.07
CA ARG A 56 -1.88 2.73 -17.17
C ARG A 56 -2.77 1.51 -16.98
N GLN A 57 -2.43 0.39 -17.63
CA GLN A 57 -3.19 -0.85 -17.50
C GLN A 57 -3.19 -1.38 -16.06
N LEU A 58 -2.07 -1.26 -15.35
CA LEU A 58 -2.02 -1.67 -13.94
C LEU A 58 -2.86 -0.75 -13.03
N HIS A 59 -2.82 0.57 -13.23
CA HIS A 59 -3.76 1.48 -12.56
C HIS A 59 -5.22 1.08 -12.81
N MET A 60 -5.57 0.78 -14.08
CA MET A 60 -6.93 0.38 -14.45
C MET A 60 -7.35 -0.92 -13.75
N GLU A 61 -6.44 -1.87 -13.60
CA GLU A 61 -6.72 -3.12 -12.91
C GLU A 61 -6.98 -2.91 -11.41
N PHE A 62 -6.21 -2.04 -10.74
CA PHE A 62 -6.46 -1.68 -9.34
C PHE A 62 -7.75 -0.89 -9.17
N LEU A 63 -8.02 0.08 -10.05
CA LEU A 63 -9.28 0.82 -10.07
C LEU A 63 -10.48 -0.14 -10.23
N ARG A 64 -10.40 -1.06 -11.20
CA ARG A 64 -11.44 -2.07 -11.43
C ARG A 64 -11.58 -3.00 -10.22
N ALA A 65 -10.49 -3.30 -9.52
CA ALA A 65 -10.49 -4.10 -8.30
C ALA A 65 -11.16 -3.40 -7.10
N GLY A 66 -11.41 -2.09 -7.18
CA GLY A 66 -12.12 -1.32 -6.17
C GLY A 66 -11.27 -0.34 -5.37
N ALA A 67 -10.03 -0.07 -5.82
CA ALA A 67 -9.20 0.97 -5.25
C ALA A 67 -9.89 2.34 -5.39
N ASN A 68 -9.90 3.08 -4.29
CA ASN A 68 -10.36 4.47 -4.22
C ASN A 68 -9.21 5.46 -4.38
N VAL A 69 -7.97 5.00 -4.24
CA VAL A 69 -6.76 5.79 -4.39
C VAL A 69 -5.86 5.11 -5.41
N LEU A 70 -5.29 5.91 -6.31
CA LEU A 70 -4.21 5.51 -7.20
C LEU A 70 -2.97 6.31 -6.82
N GLN A 71 -1.98 5.63 -6.26
CA GLN A 71 -0.71 6.26 -5.89
C GLN A 71 0.09 6.56 -7.17
N THR A 72 0.69 7.73 -7.28
CA THR A 72 1.56 8.03 -8.42
C THR A 72 2.75 7.07 -8.42
N PHE A 73 3.13 6.54 -9.59
CA PHE A 73 4.28 5.64 -9.71
C PHE A 73 5.61 6.41 -9.67
N THR A 74 5.88 7.05 -8.52
CA THR A 74 6.93 8.05 -8.30
C THR A 74 7.87 7.74 -7.15
N PHE A 75 7.58 6.70 -6.38
CA PHE A 75 8.27 6.28 -5.17
C PHE A 75 9.80 6.52 -5.19
N SER A 76 10.51 5.88 -6.10
CA SER A 76 11.97 5.95 -6.24
C SER A 76 12.46 6.96 -7.29
N ALA A 77 11.55 7.78 -7.84
CA ALA A 77 11.88 8.79 -8.85
C ALA A 77 12.43 10.07 -8.21
N THR A 78 13.49 9.94 -7.42
CA THR A 78 14.16 11.06 -6.76
C THR A 78 15.40 11.47 -7.53
N GLU A 79 15.86 12.72 -7.33
CA GLU A 79 17.08 13.21 -7.96
C GLU A 79 18.30 12.32 -7.65
N ASP A 80 18.40 11.81 -6.43
CA ASP A 80 19.49 10.93 -5.99
C ASP A 80 19.44 9.53 -6.59
N ASN A 81 18.29 9.11 -7.16
CA ASN A 81 18.12 7.79 -7.78
C ASN A 81 18.01 7.83 -9.31
N MET A 82 17.55 8.93 -9.91
CA MET A 82 17.25 9.01 -11.34
C MET A 82 17.89 10.18 -12.10
N GLU A 83 18.83 10.91 -11.49
CA GLU A 83 19.50 12.08 -12.08
C GLU A 83 18.51 13.01 -12.81
N SER A 84 18.87 13.64 -13.94
CA SER A 84 18.04 14.62 -14.66
C SER A 84 16.70 14.10 -15.22
N LYS A 85 16.43 12.79 -15.15
CA LYS A 85 15.17 12.20 -15.63
C LYS A 85 14.05 12.25 -14.59
N TRP A 86 14.38 12.46 -13.31
CA TRP A 86 13.44 12.33 -12.20
C TRP A 86 12.16 13.18 -12.43
N GLU A 87 12.30 14.44 -12.82
CA GLU A 87 11.16 15.36 -12.92
C GLU A 87 10.15 14.94 -14.00
N GLY A 88 10.64 14.58 -15.20
CA GLY A 88 9.80 14.13 -16.31
C GLY A 88 9.08 12.82 -16.00
N VAL A 89 9.76 11.88 -15.34
CA VAL A 89 9.19 10.62 -14.87
C VAL A 89 8.09 10.88 -13.84
N ASN A 90 8.32 11.74 -12.85
CA ASN A 90 7.29 12.09 -11.85
C ASN A 90 6.06 12.73 -12.51
N ALA A 91 6.29 13.67 -13.44
CA ALA A 91 5.22 14.37 -14.14
C ALA A 91 4.35 13.39 -14.94
N ALA A 92 4.96 12.48 -15.71
CA ALA A 92 4.23 11.49 -16.49
C ALA A 92 3.49 10.46 -15.63
N ALA A 93 4.10 10.04 -14.51
CA ALA A 93 3.45 9.16 -13.54
C ALA A 93 2.18 9.79 -12.94
N CYS A 94 2.22 11.09 -12.62
CA CYS A 94 1.05 11.83 -12.16
C CYS A 94 -0.06 11.90 -13.22
N ASP A 95 0.32 12.18 -14.48
CA ASP A 95 -0.64 12.26 -15.59
C ASP A 95 -1.36 10.93 -15.81
N LEU A 96 -0.63 9.80 -15.81
CA LEU A 96 -1.21 8.47 -15.97
C LEU A 96 -2.15 8.08 -14.83
N ALA A 97 -1.75 8.35 -13.58
CA ALA A 97 -2.60 8.08 -12.43
C ALA A 97 -3.89 8.90 -12.48
N LYS A 98 -3.80 10.18 -12.89
CA LYS A 98 -4.94 11.07 -13.02
C LYS A 98 -5.90 10.68 -14.14
N GLU A 99 -5.38 10.35 -15.32
CA GLU A 99 -6.18 9.87 -16.44
C GLU A 99 -7.06 8.68 -16.02
N VAL A 100 -6.46 7.71 -15.32
CA VAL A 100 -7.19 6.53 -14.86
C VAL A 100 -8.14 6.85 -13.70
N ALA A 101 -7.73 7.70 -12.75
CA ALA A 101 -8.57 8.11 -11.63
C ALA A 101 -9.89 8.78 -12.09
N GLU A 102 -9.82 9.60 -13.15
CA GLU A 102 -10.98 10.27 -13.75
C GLU A 102 -11.98 9.28 -14.39
N GLU A 103 -11.55 8.10 -14.84
CA GLU A 103 -12.45 7.09 -15.42
C GLU A 103 -13.37 6.42 -14.39
N GLY A 104 -12.92 6.27 -13.14
CA GLY A 104 -13.63 5.50 -12.12
C GLY A 104 -13.95 6.25 -10.83
N GLY A 105 -13.61 7.53 -10.75
CA GLY A 105 -13.83 8.34 -9.55
C GLY A 105 -12.93 7.91 -8.38
N ALA A 106 -11.64 7.71 -8.65
CA ALA A 106 -10.62 7.55 -7.61
C ALA A 106 -9.90 8.89 -7.34
N LEU A 107 -9.20 8.95 -6.21
CA LEU A 107 -8.29 10.04 -5.87
C LEU A 107 -6.86 9.68 -6.31
N VAL A 108 -6.07 10.68 -6.67
CA VAL A 108 -4.64 10.55 -6.95
C VAL A 108 -3.84 10.98 -5.72
N ALA A 109 -2.92 10.12 -5.29
CA ALA A 109 -1.99 10.42 -4.20
C ALA A 109 -0.57 10.60 -4.72
N GLY A 110 0.01 11.78 -4.53
CA GLY A 110 1.45 12.00 -4.78
C GLY A 110 2.28 11.32 -3.70
N SER A 111 3.14 10.38 -4.07
CA SER A 111 3.92 9.58 -3.10
C SER A 111 5.41 9.93 -3.11
N ILE A 112 5.97 10.15 -1.93
CA ILE A 112 7.42 10.23 -1.64
C ILE A 112 7.83 9.12 -0.68
N CYS A 113 9.13 8.77 -0.68
CA CYS A 113 9.69 7.82 0.27
C CYS A 113 10.95 8.32 0.98
N GLN A 114 11.47 7.52 1.93
CA GLN A 114 12.75 7.79 2.55
C GLN A 114 13.87 7.97 1.50
N THR A 115 14.80 8.86 1.79
CA THR A 115 15.94 9.12 0.91
C THR A 115 17.04 8.08 1.12
N SER A 116 17.89 7.87 0.10
CA SER A 116 19.09 7.05 0.27
C SER A 116 20.12 7.68 1.23
N MET A 117 19.96 8.98 1.50
CA MET A 117 20.95 9.82 2.18
C MET A 117 20.86 9.76 3.70
N TYR A 118 19.66 9.66 4.27
CA TYR A 118 19.44 9.82 5.73
C TYR A 118 20.32 8.88 6.58
N LYS A 119 20.46 7.61 6.16
CA LYS A 119 21.25 6.61 6.88
C LYS A 119 22.74 6.98 6.99
N TYR A 120 23.27 7.71 6.01
CA TYR A 120 24.70 8.05 5.93
C TYR A 120 24.97 9.51 6.32
N HIS A 121 24.01 10.39 6.04
CA HIS A 121 24.13 11.84 6.16
C HIS A 121 22.78 12.41 6.61
N LYS A 122 22.63 12.63 7.92
CA LYS A 122 21.47 13.29 8.53
C LYS A 122 21.44 14.81 8.30
N ASP A 123 21.71 15.23 7.07
CA ASP A 123 21.61 16.63 6.65
C ASP A 123 20.13 16.95 6.38
N GLU A 124 19.44 17.39 7.43
CA GLU A 124 18.02 17.73 7.41
C GLU A 124 17.67 18.71 6.27
N ALA A 125 18.49 19.75 6.07
CA ALA A 125 18.21 20.77 5.06
C ALA A 125 18.25 20.18 3.65
N ARG A 126 19.26 19.34 3.37
CA ARG A 126 19.39 18.66 2.08
C ARG A 126 18.27 17.64 1.85
N ILE A 127 17.91 16.86 2.86
CA ILE A 127 16.85 15.84 2.76
C ILE A 127 15.48 16.50 2.55
N LYS A 128 15.16 17.54 3.33
CA LYS A 128 13.94 18.32 3.12
C LYS A 128 13.89 18.95 1.72
N ASN A 129 15.03 19.37 1.17
CA ASN A 129 15.08 19.86 -0.21
C ASN A 129 14.72 18.78 -1.23
N LEU A 130 15.18 17.53 -1.06
CA LEU A 130 14.79 16.42 -1.95
C LEU A 130 13.28 16.16 -1.93
N PHE A 131 12.65 16.20 -0.75
CA PHE A 131 11.19 16.10 -0.65
C PHE A 131 10.46 17.26 -1.34
N ARG A 132 10.98 18.50 -1.20
CA ARG A 132 10.40 19.68 -1.86
C ARG A 132 10.42 19.56 -3.38
N LEU A 133 11.49 19.02 -3.97
CA LEU A 133 11.60 18.84 -5.41
C LEU A 133 10.46 17.96 -5.98
N GLN A 134 10.15 16.83 -5.34
CA GLN A 134 9.00 16.01 -5.75
C GLN A 134 7.66 16.69 -5.45
N LEU A 135 7.55 17.36 -4.29
CA LEU A 135 6.35 18.11 -3.92
C LEU A 135 5.97 19.17 -4.96
N GLU A 136 6.94 19.89 -5.53
CA GLU A 136 6.70 20.86 -6.59
C GLU A 136 6.03 20.24 -7.82
N VAL A 137 6.40 19.01 -8.20
CA VAL A 137 5.74 18.27 -9.28
C VAL A 137 4.29 17.98 -8.91
N PHE A 138 4.03 17.50 -7.70
CA PHE A 138 2.69 17.17 -7.22
C PHE A 138 1.76 18.38 -7.14
N ILE A 139 2.30 19.56 -6.77
CA ILE A 139 1.55 20.83 -6.82
C ILE A 139 1.15 21.14 -8.26
N ARG A 140 2.10 21.14 -9.20
CA ARG A 140 1.83 21.46 -10.61
C ARG A 140 0.85 20.50 -11.26
N LYS A 141 0.91 19.22 -10.88
CA LYS A 141 0.00 18.17 -11.35
C LYS A 141 -1.34 18.11 -10.61
N ASN A 142 -1.45 18.84 -9.50
CA ASN A 142 -2.63 18.95 -8.65
C ASN A 142 -3.19 17.58 -8.25
N VAL A 143 -2.34 16.76 -7.60
CA VAL A 143 -2.78 15.51 -6.93
C VAL A 143 -3.78 15.83 -5.80
N ASP A 144 -4.64 14.89 -5.43
CA ASP A 144 -5.70 15.16 -4.44
C ASP A 144 -5.15 15.24 -3.01
N PHE A 145 -4.18 14.38 -2.68
CA PHE A 145 -3.48 14.38 -1.39
C PHE A 145 -2.08 13.78 -1.52
N LEU A 146 -1.33 13.76 -0.42
CA LEU A 146 0.08 13.37 -0.40
C LEU A 146 0.29 12.18 0.54
N ILE A 147 1.22 11.30 0.17
CA ILE A 147 1.65 10.16 0.99
C ILE A 147 3.18 10.24 1.17
N ALA A 148 3.62 10.19 2.42
CA ALA A 148 5.01 9.88 2.79
C ALA A 148 5.08 8.41 3.24
N GLU A 149 5.61 7.52 2.41
CA GLU A 149 5.62 6.08 2.69
C GLU A 149 7.03 5.48 2.78
N TYR A 150 7.15 4.26 3.33
CA TYR A 150 8.41 3.53 3.40
C TYR A 150 9.53 4.29 4.14
N PHE A 151 9.24 4.64 5.39
CA PHE A 151 10.23 5.22 6.30
C PHE A 151 10.61 4.24 7.42
N GLU A 152 11.90 3.98 7.56
CA GLU A 152 12.51 3.18 8.64
C GLU A 152 12.81 3.99 9.91
N PHE A 153 12.88 5.30 9.77
CA PHE A 153 13.25 6.24 10.82
C PHE A 153 12.18 7.31 10.95
N VAL A 154 11.59 7.47 12.14
CA VAL A 154 10.51 8.45 12.32
C VAL A 154 11.00 9.89 12.20
N GLU A 155 12.27 10.14 12.52
CA GLU A 155 12.89 11.46 12.38
C GLU A 155 12.83 11.95 10.92
N GLU A 156 13.19 11.11 9.95
CA GLU A 156 13.08 11.46 8.53
C GLU A 156 11.63 11.58 8.07
N ALA A 157 10.76 10.68 8.54
CA ALA A 157 9.33 10.71 8.24
C ALA A 157 8.67 12.02 8.74
N VAL A 158 9.07 12.52 9.91
CA VAL A 158 8.63 13.83 10.43
C VAL A 158 9.05 14.95 9.50
N TRP A 159 10.30 14.95 9.01
CA TRP A 159 10.76 15.95 8.04
C TRP A 159 9.98 15.92 6.73
N ALA A 160 9.62 14.72 6.26
CA ALA A 160 8.77 14.54 5.09
C ALA A 160 7.37 15.14 5.33
N VAL A 161 6.73 14.84 6.46
CA VAL A 161 5.42 15.40 6.82
C VAL A 161 5.47 16.92 6.89
N GLU A 162 6.46 17.50 7.57
CA GLU A 162 6.62 18.96 7.69
C GLU A 162 6.71 19.63 6.31
N VAL A 163 7.48 19.06 5.38
CA VAL A 163 7.59 19.55 4.00
C VAL A 163 6.27 19.41 3.25
N LEU A 164 5.63 18.24 3.30
CA LEU A 164 4.37 18.00 2.59
C LEU A 164 3.22 18.90 3.09
N LYS A 165 3.23 19.29 4.38
CA LYS A 165 2.22 20.20 4.93
C LYS A 165 2.38 21.66 4.49
N GLU A 166 3.52 22.06 3.89
CA GLU A 166 3.75 23.41 3.37
C GLU A 166 2.68 23.83 2.32
N VAL A 167 2.03 22.88 1.65
CA VAL A 167 1.09 23.13 0.54
C VAL A 167 -0.39 23.01 0.92
N GLY A 168 -0.69 22.75 2.20
CA GLY A 168 -2.08 22.72 2.71
C GLY A 168 -2.97 21.58 2.18
N LYS A 169 -2.40 20.56 1.53
CA LYS A 169 -3.13 19.32 1.17
C LYS A 169 -3.13 18.32 2.34
N PRO A 170 -4.08 17.38 2.42
CA PRO A 170 -4.02 16.29 3.37
C PRO A 170 -2.76 15.45 3.19
N VAL A 171 -2.15 15.01 4.30
CA VAL A 171 -0.92 14.21 4.31
C VAL A 171 -1.17 12.91 5.07
N ALA A 172 -0.97 11.80 4.36
CA ALA A 172 -0.82 10.50 4.96
C ALA A 172 0.65 10.16 5.14
N VAL A 173 0.99 9.44 6.21
CA VAL A 173 2.34 8.93 6.43
C VAL A 173 2.31 7.50 6.93
N THR A 174 3.10 6.64 6.30
CA THR A 174 3.25 5.24 6.69
C THR A 174 4.71 4.85 6.83
N MET A 175 5.03 4.12 7.89
CA MET A 175 6.37 3.63 8.15
C MET A 175 6.51 2.15 7.79
N CYS A 176 7.70 1.73 7.36
CA CYS A 176 7.99 0.32 7.06
C CYS A 176 8.62 -0.41 8.27
N ILE A 177 7.98 -0.27 9.43
CA ILE A 177 8.47 -0.78 10.72
C ILE A 177 7.54 -1.86 11.30
N GLY A 178 8.12 -2.74 12.12
CA GLY A 178 7.41 -3.77 12.85
C GLY A 178 7.03 -3.35 14.27
N PRO A 179 6.50 -4.28 15.09
CA PRO A 179 6.15 -4.04 16.49
C PRO A 179 7.34 -3.66 17.38
N GLU A 180 8.56 -3.94 16.93
CA GLU A 180 9.82 -3.55 17.59
C GLU A 180 10.13 -2.06 17.48
N GLY A 181 9.41 -1.30 16.63
CA GLY A 181 9.64 0.12 16.42
C GLY A 181 10.58 0.43 15.26
N ASP A 182 10.95 1.71 15.17
CA ASP A 182 11.82 2.22 14.12
C ASP A 182 13.28 1.80 14.32
N MET A 183 14.15 2.12 13.36
CA MET A 183 15.56 1.71 13.41
C MET A 183 16.40 2.43 14.50
N HIS A 184 15.82 3.37 15.24
CA HIS A 184 16.36 3.95 16.48
C HIS A 184 15.64 3.46 17.76
N ASP A 185 14.89 2.36 17.65
CA ASP A 185 14.11 1.76 18.75
C ASP A 185 13.00 2.68 19.29
N VAL A 186 12.55 3.65 18.50
CA VAL A 186 11.35 4.44 18.82
C VAL A 186 10.13 3.55 18.62
N THR A 187 9.34 3.36 19.67
CA THR A 187 8.19 2.45 19.62
C THR A 187 7.15 2.91 18.60
N PRO A 188 6.34 1.99 18.01
CA PRO A 188 5.34 2.40 17.03
C PRO A 188 4.34 3.44 17.56
N GLY A 189 3.96 3.34 18.84
CA GLY A 189 3.12 4.33 19.51
C GLY A 189 3.75 5.73 19.53
N GLU A 190 5.01 5.83 19.93
CA GLU A 190 5.75 7.10 19.91
C GLU A 190 5.94 7.62 18.48
N CYS A 191 6.16 6.73 17.51
CA CYS A 191 6.25 7.12 16.11
C CYS A 191 4.96 7.78 15.63
N ALA A 192 3.81 7.14 15.85
CA ALA A 192 2.51 7.70 15.47
C ALA A 192 2.27 9.08 16.12
N VAL A 193 2.60 9.23 17.42
CA VAL A 193 2.48 10.52 18.11
C VAL A 193 3.34 11.60 17.48
N LYS A 194 4.60 11.31 17.14
CA LYS A 194 5.50 12.27 16.47
C LYS A 194 4.96 12.68 15.10
N LEU A 195 4.44 11.73 14.33
CA LEU A 195 3.90 11.96 12.99
C LEU A 195 2.63 12.82 13.01
N VAL A 196 1.69 12.54 13.90
CA VAL A 196 0.48 13.37 14.07
C VAL A 196 0.85 14.78 14.54
N LYS A 197 1.80 14.92 15.48
CA LYS A 197 2.28 16.24 15.92
C LYS A 197 2.99 17.03 14.82
N ALA A 198 3.62 16.35 13.86
CA ALA A 198 4.20 16.98 12.67
C ALA A 198 3.13 17.47 11.67
N GLY A 199 1.87 17.04 11.84
CA GLY A 199 0.72 17.51 11.06
C GLY A 199 0.12 16.46 10.11
N ALA A 200 0.51 15.19 10.23
CA ALA A 200 -0.10 14.13 9.44
C ALA A 200 -1.59 13.93 9.82
N ASP A 201 -2.44 13.85 8.81
CA ASP A 201 -3.88 13.64 8.96
C ASP A 201 -4.23 12.13 9.01
N ILE A 202 -3.39 11.30 8.38
CA ILE A 202 -3.53 9.85 8.31
C ILE A 202 -2.17 9.23 8.67
N VAL A 203 -2.14 8.25 9.58
CA VAL A 203 -0.90 7.58 10.01
C VAL A 203 -1.01 6.06 9.94
N GLY A 204 0.12 5.38 9.73
CA GLY A 204 0.11 3.93 9.68
C GLY A 204 1.41 3.24 9.33
N VAL A 205 1.28 2.03 8.77
CA VAL A 205 2.41 1.22 8.29
C VAL A 205 2.20 0.68 6.87
N ASN A 206 3.30 0.57 6.14
CA ASN A 206 3.32 -0.05 4.82
C ASN A 206 4.56 -0.92 4.61
N CYS A 207 4.49 -1.87 3.69
CA CYS A 207 5.62 -2.69 3.27
C CYS A 207 6.26 -3.53 4.40
N ARG A 208 7.38 -4.19 4.07
CA ARG A 208 8.31 -5.00 4.90
C ARG A 208 7.77 -6.16 5.73
N PHE A 209 6.52 -6.11 6.16
CA PHE A 209 5.88 -7.09 7.02
C PHE A 209 4.56 -7.55 6.42
N GLY A 210 4.28 -8.84 6.58
CA GLY A 210 3.00 -9.44 6.19
C GLY A 210 1.82 -8.94 7.03
N PRO A 211 0.59 -9.28 6.62
CA PRO A 211 -0.64 -8.70 7.16
C PRO A 211 -0.76 -8.74 8.69
N GLN A 212 -0.45 -9.88 9.30
CA GLN A 212 -0.59 -10.07 10.75
C GLN A 212 0.34 -9.15 11.55
N THR A 213 1.61 -9.09 11.17
CA THR A 213 2.61 -8.24 11.84
C THR A 213 2.29 -6.77 11.64
N SER A 214 1.86 -6.35 10.43
CA SER A 214 1.43 -4.97 10.19
C SER A 214 0.28 -4.55 11.11
N LEU A 215 -0.73 -5.41 11.33
CA LEU A 215 -1.85 -5.10 12.21
C LEU A 215 -1.46 -5.04 13.70
N GLN A 216 -0.46 -5.82 14.12
CA GLN A 216 0.11 -5.70 15.47
C GLN A 216 0.77 -4.32 15.66
N THR A 217 1.56 -3.86 14.69
CA THR A 217 2.14 -2.51 14.72
C THR A 217 1.07 -1.43 14.73
N MET A 218 0.03 -1.57 13.90
CA MET A 218 -1.11 -0.64 13.89
C MET A 218 -1.82 -0.54 15.22
N LYS A 219 -1.97 -1.67 15.94
CA LYS A 219 -2.56 -1.68 17.27
C LYS A 219 -1.72 -0.85 18.25
N GLN A 220 -0.40 -1.01 18.23
CA GLN A 220 0.51 -0.22 19.09
C GLN A 220 0.51 1.26 18.72
N MET A 221 0.47 1.60 17.42
CA MET A 221 0.31 2.99 16.97
C MET A 221 -0.97 3.61 17.53
N LYS A 222 -2.10 2.91 17.39
CA LYS A 222 -3.40 3.35 17.91
C LYS A 222 -3.39 3.54 19.43
N GLU A 223 -2.80 2.61 20.17
CA GLU A 223 -2.66 2.68 21.63
C GLU A 223 -1.80 3.89 22.05
N GLY A 224 -0.70 4.15 21.34
CA GLY A 224 0.16 5.30 21.60
C GLY A 224 -0.55 6.65 21.40
N LEU A 225 -1.33 6.79 20.32
CA LEU A 225 -2.16 7.98 20.08
C LEU A 225 -3.20 8.18 21.18
N ALA A 226 -3.94 7.12 21.52
CA ALA A 226 -4.97 7.17 22.55
C ALA A 226 -4.40 7.55 23.93
N ALA A 227 -3.20 7.07 24.27
CA ALA A 227 -2.54 7.35 25.56
C ALA A 227 -2.22 8.84 25.76
N VAL A 228 -2.08 9.62 24.68
CA VAL A 228 -1.81 11.07 24.73
C VAL A 228 -3.00 11.91 24.27
N GLY A 229 -4.17 11.30 24.06
CA GLY A 229 -5.38 11.99 23.63
C GLY A 229 -5.30 12.61 22.22
N LEU A 230 -4.46 12.03 21.35
CA LEU A 230 -4.42 12.40 19.94
C LEU A 230 -5.31 11.45 19.13
N ASP A 231 -5.92 11.99 18.08
CA ASP A 231 -6.69 11.22 17.11
C ASP A 231 -6.15 11.46 15.70
N ALA A 232 -6.18 10.43 14.87
CA ALA A 232 -5.78 10.47 13.47
C ALA A 232 -6.39 9.28 12.73
N HIS A 233 -6.64 9.46 11.44
CA HIS A 233 -7.10 8.35 10.61
C HIS A 233 -6.01 7.30 10.49
N LEU A 234 -6.39 6.03 10.54
CA LEU A 234 -5.45 4.91 10.49
C LEU A 234 -5.38 4.30 9.08
N MET A 235 -4.15 3.99 8.65
CA MET A 235 -3.83 3.44 7.35
C MET A 235 -2.97 2.18 7.44
N VAL A 236 -3.25 1.17 6.62
CA VAL A 236 -2.38 -0.02 6.53
C VAL A 236 -2.26 -0.54 5.10
N GLN A 237 -1.02 -0.76 4.67
CA GLN A 237 -0.66 -1.35 3.37
C GLN A 237 0.41 -2.43 3.55
N SER A 238 0.03 -3.59 4.08
CA SER A 238 0.98 -4.69 4.36
C SER A 238 1.61 -5.28 3.09
N LEU A 239 2.62 -6.13 3.25
CA LEU A 239 3.06 -7.03 2.18
C LEU A 239 1.96 -8.03 1.79
N GLY A 240 1.92 -8.39 0.51
CA GLY A 240 1.14 -9.53 0.00
C GLY A 240 1.87 -10.87 0.20
N PHE A 241 2.75 -10.94 1.20
CA PHE A 241 3.59 -12.09 1.51
C PHE A 241 3.46 -12.46 3.00
N HIS A 242 3.49 -13.76 3.28
CA HIS A 242 3.63 -14.33 4.61
C HIS A 242 5.10 -14.26 5.05
N THR A 243 5.37 -13.51 6.12
CA THR A 243 6.73 -13.24 6.61
C THR A 243 6.85 -13.46 8.14
N PRO A 244 6.42 -14.61 8.68
CA PRO A 244 6.45 -14.87 10.12
C PRO A 244 7.88 -15.03 10.69
N ASP A 245 8.86 -15.12 9.83
CA ASP A 245 10.29 -15.33 10.10
C ASP A 245 11.15 -14.08 9.89
N CYS A 246 10.53 -12.93 9.60
CA CYS A 246 11.26 -11.67 9.56
C CYS A 246 11.68 -11.20 10.95
N GLY A 247 12.92 -10.73 11.06
CA GLY A 247 13.34 -9.85 12.15
C GLY A 247 12.96 -8.39 11.87
N LYS A 248 13.57 -7.47 12.63
CA LYS A 248 13.31 -6.02 12.56
C LYS A 248 13.52 -5.40 11.16
N GLY A 249 14.44 -5.93 10.35
CA GLY A 249 14.65 -5.43 8.99
C GLY A 249 13.55 -5.80 7.99
N GLY A 250 12.64 -6.71 8.34
CA GLY A 250 11.53 -7.14 7.49
C GLY A 250 11.98 -8.09 6.38
N PHE A 251 11.14 -8.22 5.33
CA PHE A 251 11.35 -9.22 4.27
C PHE A 251 12.60 -9.04 3.41
N VAL A 252 13.24 -7.86 3.45
CA VAL A 252 14.45 -7.58 2.65
C VAL A 252 15.66 -8.37 3.14
N ASP A 253 15.66 -8.79 4.40
CA ASP A 253 16.71 -9.63 5.00
C ASP A 253 16.40 -11.12 4.87
N LEU A 254 15.25 -11.50 4.29
CA LEU A 254 14.96 -12.91 4.04
C LEU A 254 15.79 -13.41 2.84
N PRO A 255 16.36 -14.63 2.92
CA PRO A 255 17.15 -15.20 1.82
C PRO A 255 16.41 -15.30 0.48
N GLU A 256 15.08 -15.35 0.52
CA GLU A 256 14.23 -15.42 -0.66
C GLU A 256 14.03 -14.07 -1.36
N TYR A 257 14.38 -12.95 -0.74
CA TYR A 257 14.17 -11.64 -1.35
C TYR A 257 15.15 -11.38 -2.53
N PRO A 258 14.69 -10.82 -3.66
CA PRO A 258 13.29 -10.67 -4.09
C PRO A 258 12.76 -11.86 -4.92
N PHE A 259 13.61 -12.81 -5.32
CA PHE A 259 13.34 -13.76 -6.42
C PHE A 259 12.85 -15.16 -6.00
N GLY A 260 12.60 -15.39 -4.72
CA GLY A 260 12.13 -16.68 -4.18
C GLY A 260 10.88 -16.55 -3.31
N LEU A 261 10.18 -15.41 -3.37
CA LEU A 261 9.05 -15.09 -2.48
C LEU A 261 7.72 -15.74 -2.91
N GLU A 262 7.68 -16.45 -4.04
CA GLU A 262 6.46 -17.09 -4.58
C GLU A 262 5.72 -17.99 -3.57
N PRO A 263 6.37 -18.84 -2.74
CA PRO A 263 5.67 -19.66 -1.75
C PRO A 263 4.94 -18.82 -0.69
N ARG A 264 5.35 -17.57 -0.51
CA ARG A 264 4.86 -16.69 0.56
C ARG A 264 3.66 -15.87 0.14
N VAL A 265 3.32 -15.82 -1.16
CA VAL A 265 2.22 -14.97 -1.66
C VAL A 265 0.91 -15.29 -0.94
N ALA A 266 0.28 -14.26 -0.40
CA ALA A 266 -1.01 -14.36 0.25
C ALA A 266 -2.09 -14.84 -0.74
N THR A 267 -3.03 -15.61 -0.26
CA THR A 267 -4.25 -15.93 -1.02
C THR A 267 -5.27 -14.80 -0.88
N ARG A 268 -6.30 -14.78 -1.72
CA ARG A 268 -7.42 -13.84 -1.54
C ARG A 268 -8.11 -14.00 -0.19
N TRP A 269 -8.13 -15.21 0.38
CA TRP A 269 -8.76 -15.51 1.66
C TRP A 269 -7.95 -14.94 2.82
N ASP A 270 -6.61 -15.01 2.72
CA ASP A 270 -5.71 -14.33 3.67
C ASP A 270 -5.97 -12.81 3.67
N ILE A 271 -6.18 -12.23 2.49
CA ILE A 271 -6.44 -10.79 2.35
C ILE A 271 -7.84 -10.40 2.83
N GLN A 272 -8.87 -11.24 2.65
CA GLN A 272 -10.19 -11.01 3.28
C GLN A 272 -10.07 -11.01 4.80
N LYS A 273 -9.37 -11.99 5.38
CA LYS A 273 -9.11 -12.02 6.83
C LYS A 273 -8.40 -10.75 7.30
N TYR A 274 -7.32 -10.35 6.62
CA TYR A 274 -6.60 -9.10 6.89
C TYR A 274 -7.51 -7.87 6.84
N ALA A 275 -8.32 -7.72 5.79
CA ALA A 275 -9.21 -6.58 5.64
C ALA A 275 -10.24 -6.50 6.77
N ARG A 276 -10.82 -7.64 7.16
CA ARG A 276 -11.75 -7.72 8.29
C ARG A 276 -11.07 -7.35 9.61
N GLU A 277 -9.89 -7.88 9.88
CA GLU A 277 -9.12 -7.57 11.10
C GLU A 277 -8.71 -6.10 11.15
N ALA A 278 -8.25 -5.53 10.02
CA ALA A 278 -7.92 -4.10 9.90
C ALA A 278 -9.14 -3.21 10.19
N TYR A 279 -10.28 -3.52 9.56
CA TYR A 279 -11.52 -2.77 9.77
C TYR A 279 -11.97 -2.80 11.24
N ASN A 280 -11.93 -3.99 11.87
CA ASN A 280 -12.29 -4.18 13.28
C ASN A 280 -11.33 -3.46 14.23
N LEU A 281 -10.05 -3.33 13.86
CA LEU A 281 -9.06 -2.53 14.59
C LEU A 281 -9.35 -1.01 14.52
N GLY A 282 -10.20 -0.58 13.59
CA GLY A 282 -10.53 0.83 13.36
C GLY A 282 -9.78 1.46 12.20
N VAL A 283 -9.06 0.67 11.40
CA VAL A 283 -8.41 1.16 10.18
C VAL A 283 -9.48 1.49 9.13
N ARG A 284 -9.33 2.63 8.45
CA ARG A 284 -10.27 3.09 7.42
C ARG A 284 -9.62 3.34 6.06
N TYR A 285 -8.30 3.46 6.00
CA TYR A 285 -7.54 3.29 4.76
C TYR A 285 -6.90 1.90 4.75
N ILE A 286 -7.39 0.99 3.93
CA ILE A 286 -6.90 -0.40 3.87
C ILE A 286 -6.47 -0.71 2.43
N GLY A 287 -5.17 -0.90 2.22
CA GLY A 287 -4.61 -1.26 0.93
C GLY A 287 -3.53 -2.32 1.07
N GLY A 288 -2.63 -2.39 0.10
CA GLY A 288 -1.47 -3.26 0.15
C GLY A 288 -0.25 -2.69 -0.55
N CYS A 289 0.91 -3.28 -0.26
CA CYS A 289 2.20 -2.90 -0.82
C CYS A 289 2.76 -4.05 -1.67
N CYS A 290 4.08 -4.29 -1.67
CA CYS A 290 4.75 -5.33 -2.46
C CYS A 290 4.06 -6.71 -2.34
N GLY A 291 3.73 -7.31 -3.49
CA GLY A 291 3.01 -8.59 -3.59
C GLY A 291 1.49 -8.47 -3.72
N PHE A 292 0.89 -7.28 -3.52
CA PHE A 292 -0.53 -7.06 -3.79
C PHE A 292 -0.82 -6.93 -5.29
N GLU A 293 -1.33 -8.00 -5.88
CA GLU A 293 -1.92 -8.00 -7.22
C GLU A 293 -3.37 -7.48 -7.21
N PRO A 294 -3.97 -7.13 -8.36
CA PRO A 294 -5.34 -6.60 -8.43
C PRO A 294 -6.39 -7.47 -7.73
N TYR A 295 -6.24 -8.81 -7.75
CA TYR A 295 -7.19 -9.70 -7.08
C TYR A 295 -7.10 -9.66 -5.54
N HIS A 296 -5.98 -9.20 -4.98
CA HIS A 296 -5.85 -8.94 -3.55
C HIS A 296 -6.62 -7.67 -3.16
N ILE A 297 -6.54 -6.61 -3.97
CA ILE A 297 -7.33 -5.38 -3.75
C ILE A 297 -8.83 -5.68 -3.85
N ARG A 298 -9.22 -6.51 -4.83
CA ARG A 298 -10.61 -7.00 -4.92
C ARG A 298 -11.02 -7.75 -3.65
N ALA A 299 -10.14 -8.54 -3.04
CA ALA A 299 -10.45 -9.25 -1.81
C ALA A 299 -10.75 -8.31 -0.63
N ILE A 300 -10.01 -7.21 -0.48
CA ILE A 300 -10.30 -6.16 0.51
C ILE A 300 -11.70 -5.58 0.23
N ALA A 301 -11.94 -5.17 -1.02
CA ALA A 301 -13.19 -4.55 -1.42
C ALA A 301 -14.40 -5.48 -1.28
N GLU A 302 -14.24 -6.78 -1.53
CA GLU A 302 -15.29 -7.80 -1.38
C GLU A 302 -15.59 -8.13 0.07
N GLU A 303 -14.56 -8.24 0.93
CA GLU A 303 -14.77 -8.48 2.36
C GLU A 303 -15.54 -7.34 3.03
N LEU A 304 -15.23 -6.10 2.62
CA LEU A 304 -15.80 -4.88 3.19
C LEU A 304 -16.98 -4.35 2.36
N ALA A 305 -17.47 -5.11 1.39
CA ALA A 305 -18.65 -4.76 0.61
C ALA A 305 -19.92 -4.56 1.47
N PRO A 306 -20.18 -5.38 2.53
CA PRO A 306 -21.31 -5.13 3.42
C PRO A 306 -21.25 -3.76 4.12
N GLU A 307 -20.07 -3.33 4.54
CA GLU A 307 -19.85 -2.04 5.18
C GLU A 307 -19.88 -0.86 4.19
N ARG A 308 -19.37 -1.07 2.97
CA ARG A 308 -19.30 -0.06 1.91
C ARG A 308 -20.60 0.07 1.12
N GLY A 309 -21.45 -0.94 1.12
CA GLY A 309 -22.73 -0.98 0.40
C GLY A 309 -22.65 -1.34 -1.09
N PHE A 310 -21.47 -1.71 -1.61
CA PHE A 310 -21.28 -2.08 -3.01
C PHE A 310 -20.10 -3.04 -3.21
N LEU A 311 -20.13 -3.77 -4.34
CA LEU A 311 -19.02 -4.59 -4.81
C LEU A 311 -18.22 -3.84 -5.89
N PRO A 312 -16.90 -4.09 -6.02
CA PRO A 312 -16.10 -3.48 -7.07
C PRO A 312 -16.43 -4.07 -8.46
N PRO A 313 -16.17 -3.34 -9.57
CA PRO A 313 -16.41 -3.84 -10.92
C PRO A 313 -15.72 -5.18 -11.24
N ALA A 314 -14.55 -5.45 -10.66
CA ALA A 314 -13.84 -6.72 -10.85
C ALA A 314 -14.62 -7.94 -10.30
N SER A 315 -15.59 -7.73 -9.38
CA SER A 315 -16.44 -8.81 -8.87
C SER A 315 -17.45 -9.33 -9.89
N GLU A 316 -17.70 -8.62 -11.00
CA GLU A 316 -18.47 -9.15 -12.14
C GLU A 316 -17.87 -10.45 -12.72
N LYS A 317 -16.55 -10.65 -12.52
CA LYS A 317 -15.80 -11.82 -12.98
C LYS A 317 -15.36 -12.70 -11.79
N HIS A 318 -16.05 -12.59 -10.66
CA HIS A 318 -15.76 -13.37 -9.48
C HIS A 318 -17.04 -13.89 -8.82
N GLY A 319 -16.91 -14.99 -8.09
CA GLY A 319 -17.95 -15.50 -7.21
C GLY A 319 -17.41 -15.52 -5.78
N ILE A 320 -18.07 -14.80 -4.88
CA ILE A 320 -17.69 -14.68 -3.47
C ILE A 320 -17.51 -16.09 -2.87
N TRP A 321 -16.41 -16.31 -2.12
CA TRP A 321 -16.10 -17.58 -1.46
C TRP A 321 -16.13 -18.82 -2.37
N GLY A 322 -15.81 -18.61 -3.66
CA GLY A 322 -15.69 -19.69 -4.63
C GLY A 322 -17.00 -20.12 -5.28
N SER A 323 -18.09 -19.34 -5.14
CA SER A 323 -19.41 -19.66 -5.73
C SER A 323 -19.38 -19.88 -7.25
N GLY A 324 -18.39 -19.33 -7.96
CA GLY A 324 -18.16 -19.64 -9.37
C GLY A 324 -17.90 -21.14 -9.65
N LEU A 325 -17.61 -21.94 -8.62
CA LEU A 325 -17.38 -23.38 -8.71
C LEU A 325 -18.66 -24.22 -8.57
N ASP A 326 -19.80 -23.63 -8.22
CA ASP A 326 -21.07 -24.33 -7.92
C ASP A 326 -21.57 -25.18 -9.08
N MET A 327 -21.26 -24.80 -10.32
CA MET A 327 -21.71 -25.50 -11.52
C MET A 327 -20.67 -26.48 -12.08
N HIS A 328 -19.55 -26.71 -11.38
CA HIS A 328 -18.54 -27.64 -11.88
C HIS A 328 -19.10 -29.08 -11.93
N THR A 329 -18.76 -29.84 -12.97
CA THR A 329 -19.16 -31.26 -13.12
C THR A 329 -18.74 -32.20 -11.98
N LYS A 330 -17.66 -31.89 -11.24
CA LYS A 330 -17.04 -32.76 -10.23
C LYS A 330 -17.60 -32.43 -8.84
N PRO A 331 -18.22 -33.38 -8.11
CA PRO A 331 -18.83 -33.11 -6.81
C PRO A 331 -17.87 -32.51 -5.78
N TRP A 332 -16.64 -33.00 -5.71
CA TRP A 332 -15.63 -32.50 -4.76
C TRP A 332 -15.10 -31.10 -5.11
N ILE A 333 -15.31 -30.59 -6.32
CA ILE A 333 -14.98 -29.20 -6.67
C ILE A 333 -16.12 -28.26 -6.25
N ARG A 334 -17.38 -28.65 -6.50
CA ARG A 334 -18.56 -27.91 -6.02
C ARG A 334 -18.57 -27.80 -4.50
N ALA A 335 -18.17 -28.85 -3.78
CA ALA A 335 -18.07 -28.85 -2.32
C ALA A 335 -17.12 -27.76 -1.74
N ARG A 336 -16.28 -27.16 -2.59
CA ARG A 336 -15.36 -26.06 -2.21
C ARG A 336 -16.00 -24.69 -2.33
N ALA A 337 -17.17 -24.55 -2.96
CA ALA A 337 -17.83 -23.27 -3.24
C ALA A 337 -18.53 -22.69 -2.00
N ARG A 338 -17.78 -22.59 -0.89
CA ARG A 338 -18.30 -22.17 0.41
C ARG A 338 -17.19 -21.56 1.25
N ARG A 339 -17.55 -20.55 2.04
CA ARG A 339 -16.64 -19.84 2.94
C ARG A 339 -15.88 -20.80 3.85
N GLU A 340 -16.61 -21.66 4.55
CA GLU A 340 -16.07 -22.62 5.51
C GLU A 340 -14.95 -23.50 4.92
N TYR A 341 -15.02 -23.84 3.62
CA TYR A 341 -13.95 -24.63 3.00
C TYR A 341 -12.67 -23.80 2.86
N TRP A 342 -12.74 -22.61 2.27
CA TRP A 342 -11.56 -21.81 1.95
C TRP A 342 -10.96 -21.11 3.16
N GLU A 343 -11.78 -20.73 4.15
CA GLU A 343 -11.34 -20.10 5.39
C GLU A 343 -10.56 -21.07 6.30
N ASN A 344 -10.83 -22.38 6.19
CA ASN A 344 -10.20 -23.41 7.02
C ASN A 344 -9.20 -24.30 6.26
N LEU A 345 -9.15 -24.23 4.93
CA LEU A 345 -8.15 -24.95 4.15
C LEU A 345 -6.77 -24.36 4.44
N LEU A 346 -5.85 -25.20 4.90
CA LEU A 346 -4.43 -24.88 4.98
C LEU A 346 -3.77 -25.31 3.65
N PRO A 347 -3.47 -24.38 2.71
CA PRO A 347 -2.91 -24.76 1.42
C PRO A 347 -1.51 -25.34 1.60
N ALA A 348 -1.24 -26.46 0.93
CA ALA A 348 0.09 -27.06 0.95
C ALA A 348 1.10 -26.20 0.16
N SER A 349 2.35 -26.15 0.60
CA SER A 349 3.42 -25.41 -0.10
C SER A 349 3.81 -26.03 -1.45
N GLY A 350 3.54 -27.32 -1.64
CA GLY A 350 3.99 -28.10 -2.80
C GLY A 350 5.50 -28.33 -2.87
N ARG A 351 6.25 -27.99 -1.80
CA ARG A 351 7.72 -28.06 -1.75
C ARG A 351 8.18 -28.92 -0.56
N PRO A 352 8.11 -30.26 -0.65
CA PRO A 352 8.36 -31.15 0.50
C PRO A 352 9.81 -31.18 0.99
N PHE A 353 10.76 -30.70 0.19
CA PHE A 353 12.18 -30.62 0.54
C PHE A 353 12.62 -29.21 0.96
N CYS A 354 11.71 -28.24 0.99
CA CYS A 354 12.00 -26.87 1.42
C CYS A 354 11.48 -26.66 2.85
N PRO A 355 12.17 -25.85 3.68
CA PRO A 355 11.65 -25.49 4.98
C PRO A 355 10.43 -24.56 4.85
N ALA A 356 9.63 -24.46 5.92
CA ALA A 356 8.51 -23.52 5.99
C ALA A 356 8.95 -22.09 6.32
N LEU A 357 10.13 -21.95 6.93
CA LEU A 357 10.71 -20.69 7.41
C LEU A 357 12.20 -20.65 7.06
N SER A 358 12.72 -19.44 6.93
CA SER A 358 14.13 -19.14 6.70
C SER A 358 14.67 -18.25 7.79
N LYS A 359 15.96 -18.37 8.11
CA LYS A 359 16.61 -17.41 9.01
C LYS A 359 16.97 -16.16 8.20
N PRO A 360 16.63 -14.94 8.66
CA PRO A 360 17.14 -13.72 8.04
C PRO A 360 18.68 -13.70 7.97
N ASP A 361 19.22 -13.10 6.92
CA ASP A 361 20.67 -12.99 6.69
C ASP A 361 21.36 -12.08 7.72
N ALA A 362 20.62 -11.13 8.32
CA ALA A 362 21.08 -10.16 9.30
C ALA A 362 20.35 -10.28 10.65
#